data_AF-A0A957KM47-F1
#
_entry.id   AF-A0A957KM47-F1
#
_cell.length_a   1.000
_cell.length_b   1.000
_cell.length_c   1.000
_cell.angle_alpha   90.00
_cell.angle_beta   90.00
_cell.angle_gamma   90.00
#
_symmetry.space_group_name_H-M   'P 1'
#
loop_
_entity.id
_entity.type
_entity.pdbx_description
1 polymer ?
#
loop_
_entity_poly.entity_id
_entity_poly.type
_entity_poly.pdbx_seq_one_letter_code
_entity_poly.pdbx_strand_id
1 'polypeptide(L)'
;VLDDYHLVEAKAVDDVLALLLDHLPPQVHVLITTREDPQLPLPRLRARGQLAEIRAADLRFTADEAAAFLNQAMGLALGPDDIAALEARTEGWIAGLQLAALSMQGRDDVHGFVEAFAGDHRYIVDYLVDEVLAQQPEPVRAFLLQTSILERLTGPLCDAVTGQADGAAQLEALDRSNLFVTPLDDRRRWFRYHQLFADVL
;
A
#
# COMPACT_ATOMS: atom_id res chain seq x y z
N VAL A 1 2.13 20.30 -8.82
CA VAL A 1 2.19 18.88 -8.40
C VAL A 1 3.36 18.77 -7.45
N LEU A 2 3.14 18.20 -6.27
CA LEU A 2 4.18 17.88 -5.29
C LEU A 2 4.26 16.35 -5.25
N ASP A 3 5.37 15.81 -5.71
CA ASP A 3 5.59 14.37 -5.77
C ASP A 3 6.41 13.87 -4.59
N ASP A 4 6.16 12.63 -4.16
CA ASP A 4 6.80 11.99 -3.01
C ASP A 4 6.84 12.87 -1.74
N TYR A 5 5.72 13.53 -1.41
CA TYR A 5 5.69 14.53 -0.34
C TYR A 5 6.05 13.97 1.06
N HIS A 6 5.86 12.67 1.28
CA HIS A 6 6.32 11.95 2.48
C HIS A 6 7.83 12.06 2.76
N LEU A 7 8.66 12.42 1.76
CA LEU A 7 10.09 12.69 1.97
C LEU A 7 10.36 14.04 2.65
N VAL A 8 9.35 14.89 2.80
CA VAL A 8 9.44 16.17 3.50
C VAL A 8 9.25 15.96 4.99
N GLU A 9 10.34 15.94 5.75
CA GLU A 9 10.30 15.78 7.21
C GLU A 9 10.17 17.12 7.97
N ALA A 10 10.38 18.24 7.27
CA ALA A 10 10.45 19.55 7.90
C ALA A 10 9.06 20.15 8.11
N LYS A 11 8.58 20.17 9.37
CA LYS A 11 7.30 20.80 9.76
C LYS A 11 7.09 22.22 9.20
N ALA A 12 8.15 23.00 9.06
CA ALA A 12 8.07 24.34 8.50
C ALA A 12 7.53 24.34 7.05
N VAL A 13 7.79 23.29 6.28
CA VAL A 13 7.27 23.13 4.91
C VAL A 13 5.76 22.86 4.95
N ASP A 14 5.30 22.00 5.86
CA ASP A 14 3.86 21.76 6.06
C ASP A 14 3.12 23.04 6.46
N ASP A 15 3.69 23.83 7.36
CA ASP A 15 3.09 25.08 7.82
C ASP A 15 2.96 26.10 6.67
N VAL A 16 3.99 26.20 5.81
CA VAL A 16 3.97 27.05 4.61
C VAL A 16 2.97 26.52 3.58
N LEU A 17 2.90 25.21 3.37
CA LEU A 17 1.97 24.60 2.43
C LEU A 17 0.52 24.77 2.89
N ALA A 18 0.25 24.62 4.19
CA ALA A 18 -1.07 24.87 4.77
C ALA A 18 -1.49 26.34 4.57
N LEU A 19 -0.57 27.29 4.76
CA LEU A 19 -0.83 28.71 4.49
C LEU A 19 -1.11 28.95 3.00
N LEU A 20 -0.34 28.34 2.11
CA LEU A 20 -0.56 28.44 0.68
C LEU A 20 -1.96 27.91 0.32
N LEU A 21 -2.33 26.73 0.81
CA LEU A 21 -3.64 26.11 0.56
C LEU A 21 -4.81 26.98 1.02
N ASP A 22 -4.66 27.71 2.14
CA ASP A 22 -5.68 28.64 2.64
C ASP A 22 -5.84 29.91 1.78
N HIS A 23 -4.83 30.25 0.97
CA HIS A 23 -4.78 31.48 0.16
C HIS A 23 -4.65 31.23 -1.34
N LEU A 24 -4.84 30.00 -1.80
CA LEU A 24 -4.73 29.64 -3.21
C LEU A 24 -5.73 30.44 -4.06
N PRO A 25 -5.27 31.08 -5.15
CA PRO A 25 -6.19 31.68 -6.10
C PRO A 25 -6.97 30.59 -6.85
N PRO A 26 -8.20 30.86 -7.34
CA PRO A 26 -9.05 29.85 -7.97
C PRO A 26 -8.46 29.18 -9.22
N GLN A 27 -7.45 29.78 -9.82
CA GLN A 27 -6.78 29.26 -11.01
C GLN A 27 -5.70 28.20 -10.71
N VAL A 28 -5.31 28.05 -9.44
CA VAL A 28 -4.23 27.15 -9.04
C VAL A 28 -4.79 25.95 -8.30
N HIS A 29 -4.40 24.76 -8.75
CA HIS A 29 -4.72 23.50 -8.11
C HIS A 29 -3.43 22.84 -7.63
N VAL A 30 -3.46 22.28 -6.42
CA VAL A 30 -2.33 21.54 -5.86
C VAL A 30 -2.70 20.06 -5.86
N LEU A 31 -1.90 19.26 -6.57
CA LEU A 31 -1.89 17.81 -6.47
C LEU A 31 -0.69 17.41 -5.62
N ILE A 32 -0.94 16.54 -4.64
CA ILE A 32 0.08 15.99 -3.74
C ILE A 32 0.01 14.46 -3.86
N THR A 33 1.13 13.83 -4.19
CA THR A 33 1.31 12.38 -4.12
C THR A 33 2.22 12.07 -2.94
N THR A 34 1.80 11.12 -2.10
CA THR A 34 2.44 10.82 -0.82
C THR A 34 2.07 9.41 -0.38
N ARG A 35 2.95 8.77 0.40
CA ARG A 35 2.70 7.44 0.98
C ARG A 35 1.95 7.51 2.32
N GLU A 36 2.01 8.65 2.99
CA GLU A 36 1.36 8.87 4.28
C GLU A 36 0.54 10.17 4.28
N ASP A 37 -0.40 10.26 5.23
CA ASP A 37 -1.16 11.49 5.45
C ASP A 37 -0.24 12.63 5.90
N PRO A 38 -0.08 13.70 5.09
CA PRO A 38 0.79 14.82 5.45
C PRO A 38 0.19 15.58 6.63
N GLN A 39 1.02 16.32 7.37
CA GLN A 39 0.60 17.11 8.53
C GLN A 39 -0.14 18.41 8.14
N LEU A 40 -1.05 18.30 7.19
CA LEU A 40 -1.93 19.37 6.71
C LEU A 40 -3.28 19.29 7.44
N PRO A 41 -4.06 20.39 7.47
CA PRO A 41 -5.39 20.41 8.08
C PRO A 41 -6.44 19.68 7.19
N LEU A 42 -6.19 18.42 6.83
CA LEU A 42 -7.02 17.61 5.93
C LEU A 42 -8.49 17.54 6.38
N PRO A 43 -8.84 17.34 7.67
CA PRO A 43 -10.24 17.33 8.10
C PRO A 43 -10.97 18.66 7.82
N ARG A 44 -10.26 19.79 7.93
CA ARG A 44 -10.82 21.11 7.64
C ARG A 44 -11.07 21.30 6.14
N LEU A 45 -10.14 20.88 5.30
CA LEU A 45 -10.28 20.93 3.84
C LEU A 45 -11.42 20.01 3.37
N ARG A 46 -11.53 18.81 3.95
CA ARG A 46 -12.62 17.86 3.69
C ARG A 46 -13.98 18.44 4.05
N ALA A 47 -14.13 19.04 5.24
CA ALA A 47 -15.39 19.66 5.67
C ALA A 47 -15.83 20.83 4.77
N ARG A 48 -14.88 21.49 4.09
CA ARG A 48 -15.15 22.60 3.17
C ARG A 48 -15.35 22.16 1.72
N GLY A 49 -15.22 20.87 1.41
CA GLY A 49 -15.26 20.37 0.03
C GLY A 49 -14.07 20.84 -0.82
N GLN A 50 -12.94 21.18 -0.18
CA GLN A 50 -11.72 21.68 -0.83
C GLN A 50 -10.66 20.59 -1.01
N LEU A 51 -11.02 19.33 -0.78
CA LEU A 51 -10.12 18.19 -0.83
C LEU A 51 -10.78 17.08 -1.65
N ALA A 52 -10.08 16.63 -2.69
CA ALA A 52 -10.32 15.35 -3.34
C ALA A 52 -9.24 14.37 -2.85
N GLU A 53 -9.64 13.21 -2.37
CA GLU A 53 -8.73 12.18 -1.86
C GLU A 53 -8.84 10.95 -2.74
N ILE A 54 -7.69 10.42 -3.14
CA ILE A 54 -7.58 9.15 -3.84
C ILE A 54 -6.69 8.28 -2.95
N ARG A 55 -7.27 7.23 -2.37
CA ARG A 55 -6.62 6.33 -1.42
C ARG A 55 -6.25 5.03 -2.10
N ALA A 56 -5.51 4.17 -1.39
CA ALA A 56 -5.13 2.86 -1.88
C ALA A 56 -6.33 2.05 -2.40
N ALA A 57 -7.48 2.12 -1.71
CA ALA A 57 -8.70 1.45 -2.15
C ALA A 57 -9.24 1.97 -3.49
N ASP A 58 -9.07 3.26 -3.79
CA ASP A 58 -9.50 3.87 -5.06
C ASP A 58 -8.51 3.56 -6.20
N LEU A 59 -7.26 3.26 -5.88
CA LEU A 59 -6.20 2.89 -6.83
C LEU A 59 -6.11 1.38 -7.09
N ARG A 60 -6.81 0.56 -6.30
CA ARG A 60 -6.89 -0.88 -6.53
C ARG A 60 -7.64 -1.12 -7.83
N PHE A 61 -7.01 -1.85 -8.72
CA PHE A 61 -7.63 -2.24 -9.96
C PHE A 61 -8.78 -3.19 -9.66
N THR A 62 -9.92 -2.89 -10.26
CA THR A 62 -11.02 -3.84 -10.39
C THR A 62 -10.60 -5.01 -11.28
N ALA A 63 -11.37 -6.10 -11.26
CA ALA A 63 -11.11 -7.25 -12.13
C ALA A 63 -11.05 -6.87 -13.63
N ASP A 64 -11.92 -5.95 -14.06
CA ASP A 64 -11.95 -5.47 -15.45
C ASP A 64 -10.71 -4.62 -15.78
N GLU A 65 -10.26 -3.77 -14.85
CA GLU A 65 -9.03 -2.97 -15.03
C GLU A 65 -7.78 -3.85 -15.00
N ALA A 66 -7.72 -4.85 -14.12
CA ALA A 66 -6.64 -5.84 -14.07
C ALA A 66 -6.57 -6.63 -15.38
N ALA A 67 -7.71 -7.09 -15.91
CA ALA A 67 -7.78 -7.78 -17.19
C ALA A 67 -7.32 -6.88 -18.35
N ALA A 68 -7.80 -5.64 -18.39
CA ALA A 68 -7.41 -4.66 -19.40
C ALA A 68 -5.90 -4.37 -19.34
N PHE A 69 -5.35 -4.20 -18.14
CA PHE A 69 -3.92 -3.97 -17.96
C PHE A 69 -3.07 -5.15 -18.40
N LEU A 70 -3.36 -6.36 -17.90
CA LEU A 70 -2.58 -7.56 -18.18
C LEU A 70 -2.61 -7.94 -19.67
N ASN A 71 -3.77 -7.82 -20.32
CA ASN A 71 -3.93 -8.27 -21.70
C ASN A 71 -3.75 -7.16 -22.74
N GLN A 72 -4.25 -5.94 -22.50
CA GLN A 72 -4.18 -4.87 -23.49
C GLN A 72 -2.91 -4.04 -23.36
N ALA A 73 -2.48 -3.72 -22.13
CA ALA A 73 -1.27 -2.93 -21.92
C ALA A 73 0.00 -3.79 -21.91
N MET A 74 -0.04 -4.96 -21.25
CA MET A 74 1.12 -5.84 -21.11
C MET A 74 1.20 -6.95 -22.17
N GLY A 75 0.12 -7.20 -22.91
CA GLY A 75 0.10 -8.13 -24.05
C GLY A 75 0.23 -9.61 -23.69
N LEU A 76 -0.15 -10.00 -22.46
CA LEU A 76 0.09 -11.36 -21.94
C LEU A 76 -0.93 -12.41 -22.40
N ALA A 77 -2.08 -11.98 -22.95
CA ALA A 77 -3.15 -12.85 -23.43
C ALA A 77 -3.60 -13.94 -22.42
N LEU A 78 -3.66 -13.58 -21.14
CA LEU A 78 -4.07 -14.44 -20.02
C LEU A 78 -5.55 -14.80 -20.09
N GLY A 79 -5.86 -16.02 -19.64
CA GLY A 79 -7.22 -16.47 -19.42
C GLY A 79 -7.88 -15.80 -18.19
N PRO A 80 -9.21 -15.86 -18.08
CA PRO A 80 -9.94 -15.25 -16.97
C PRO A 80 -9.56 -15.84 -15.59
N ASP A 81 -9.27 -17.13 -15.53
CA ASP A 81 -8.87 -17.79 -14.28
C ASP A 81 -7.50 -17.30 -13.78
N ASP A 82 -6.55 -17.10 -14.71
CA ASP A 82 -5.23 -16.55 -14.40
C ASP A 82 -5.32 -15.09 -13.93
N ILE A 83 -6.16 -14.29 -14.60
CA ILE A 83 -6.40 -12.90 -14.21
C ILE A 83 -7.02 -12.85 -12.81
N ALA A 84 -8.03 -13.68 -12.54
CA ALA A 84 -8.66 -13.75 -11.23
C ALA A 84 -7.69 -14.21 -10.14
N ALA A 85 -6.80 -15.17 -10.44
CA ALA A 85 -5.76 -15.60 -9.51
C ALA A 85 -4.77 -14.47 -9.19
N LEU A 86 -4.30 -13.74 -10.21
CA LEU A 86 -3.40 -12.59 -10.02
C LEU A 86 -4.08 -11.45 -9.27
N GLU A 87 -5.33 -11.12 -9.61
CA GLU A 87 -6.09 -10.08 -8.91
C GLU A 87 -6.30 -10.43 -7.45
N ALA A 88 -6.71 -11.67 -7.14
CA ALA A 88 -6.93 -12.10 -5.76
C ALA A 88 -5.65 -12.05 -4.92
N ARG A 89 -4.51 -12.46 -5.47
CA ARG A 89 -3.22 -12.46 -4.75
C ARG A 89 -2.64 -11.07 -4.59
N THR A 90 -2.78 -10.22 -5.61
CA THR A 90 -2.31 -8.82 -5.57
C THR A 90 -3.31 -7.89 -4.88
N GLU A 91 -4.53 -8.35 -4.61
CA GLU A 91 -5.67 -7.54 -4.13
C GLU A 91 -5.89 -6.27 -4.97
N GLY A 92 -5.68 -6.38 -6.29
CA GLY A 92 -5.77 -5.27 -7.24
C GLY A 92 -4.59 -4.27 -7.15
N TRP A 93 -3.52 -4.57 -6.41
CA TRP A 93 -2.36 -3.70 -6.29
C TRP A 93 -1.59 -3.62 -7.61
N ILE A 94 -1.68 -2.47 -8.29
CA ILE A 94 -1.11 -2.27 -9.63
C ILE A 94 0.39 -2.52 -9.71
N ALA A 95 1.18 -2.14 -8.70
CA ALA A 95 2.61 -2.42 -8.70
C ALA A 95 2.89 -3.94 -8.62
N GLY A 96 2.11 -4.66 -7.80
CA GLY A 96 2.16 -6.13 -7.74
C GLY A 96 1.78 -6.76 -9.07
N LEU A 97 0.71 -6.31 -9.71
CA LEU A 97 0.29 -6.77 -11.06
C LEU A 97 1.37 -6.48 -12.12
N GLN A 98 2.02 -5.32 -12.05
CA GLN A 98 3.08 -4.95 -12.97
C GLN A 98 4.32 -5.83 -12.79
N LEU A 99 4.75 -6.09 -11.55
CA LEU A 99 5.86 -6.99 -11.25
C LEU A 99 5.54 -8.44 -11.67
N ALA A 100 4.29 -8.88 -11.49
CA ALA A 100 3.81 -10.15 -12.02
C ALA A 100 3.96 -10.20 -13.55
N ALA A 101 3.48 -9.15 -14.22
CA ALA A 101 3.51 -9.05 -15.67
C ALA A 101 4.93 -9.07 -16.22
N LEU A 102 5.86 -8.31 -15.63
CA LEU A 102 7.27 -8.31 -16.01
C LEU A 102 7.91 -9.69 -15.81
N SER A 103 7.50 -10.44 -14.80
CA SER A 103 8.03 -11.79 -14.52
C SER A 103 7.55 -12.85 -15.52
N MET A 104 6.42 -12.62 -16.17
CA MET A 104 5.83 -13.51 -17.18
C MET A 104 6.35 -13.26 -18.59
N GLN A 105 6.94 -12.09 -18.87
CA GLN A 105 7.45 -11.77 -20.20
C GLN A 105 8.56 -12.74 -20.62
N GLY A 106 8.36 -13.40 -21.77
CA GLY A 106 9.32 -14.34 -22.34
C GLY A 106 9.32 -15.74 -21.71
N ARG A 107 8.32 -16.06 -20.88
CA ARG A 107 8.10 -17.44 -20.39
C ARG A 107 7.17 -18.22 -21.31
N ASP A 108 7.47 -19.51 -21.48
CA ASP A 108 6.61 -20.43 -22.23
C ASP A 108 5.41 -20.92 -21.38
N ASP A 109 5.61 -21.13 -20.07
CA ASP A 109 4.58 -21.57 -19.14
C ASP A 109 4.12 -20.42 -18.22
N VAL A 110 3.18 -19.64 -18.73
CA VAL A 110 2.59 -18.51 -18.02
C VAL A 110 1.56 -18.97 -16.99
N HIS A 111 0.78 -20.01 -17.31
CA HIS A 111 -0.24 -20.55 -16.41
C HIS A 111 0.36 -21.16 -15.14
N GLY A 112 1.39 -22.01 -15.29
CA GLY A 112 2.10 -22.57 -14.14
C GLY A 112 2.81 -21.50 -13.30
N PHE A 113 3.23 -20.40 -13.92
CA PHE A 113 3.75 -19.23 -13.18
C PHE A 113 2.65 -18.58 -12.34
N VAL A 114 1.46 -18.36 -12.89
CA VAL A 114 0.33 -17.75 -12.17
C VAL A 114 -0.14 -18.63 -11.01
N GLU A 115 -0.23 -19.95 -11.20
CA GLU A 115 -0.54 -20.88 -10.11
C GLU A 115 0.51 -20.83 -9.00
N ALA A 116 1.78 -20.76 -9.37
CA ALA A 116 2.89 -20.64 -8.43
C ALA A 116 3.06 -19.21 -7.87
N PHE A 117 2.30 -18.22 -8.32
CA PHE A 117 2.51 -16.79 -8.03
C PHE A 117 2.29 -16.40 -6.56
N ALA A 118 3.19 -16.75 -5.63
CA ALA A 118 3.09 -16.38 -4.22
C ALA A 118 4.25 -15.46 -3.82
N GLY A 119 4.37 -15.09 -2.54
CA GLY A 119 5.54 -14.34 -2.03
C GLY A 119 6.90 -15.04 -2.15
N ASP A 120 7.05 -16.04 -3.03
CA ASP A 120 8.30 -16.70 -3.41
C ASP A 120 8.88 -16.19 -4.74
N HIS A 121 8.16 -15.32 -5.47
CA HIS A 121 8.66 -14.74 -6.72
C HIS A 121 9.65 -13.61 -6.49
N ARG A 122 10.88 -13.85 -6.93
CA ARG A 122 12.03 -12.95 -6.76
C ARG A 122 11.73 -11.47 -7.00
N TYR A 123 11.02 -11.09 -8.07
CA TYR A 123 10.77 -9.67 -8.36
C TYR A 123 9.87 -8.98 -7.32
N ILE A 124 8.87 -9.70 -6.78
CA ILE A 124 7.99 -9.17 -5.74
C ILE A 124 8.70 -9.15 -4.41
N VAL A 125 9.45 -10.22 -4.10
CA VAL A 125 10.26 -10.30 -2.89
C VAL A 125 11.29 -9.18 -2.87
N ASP A 126 12.09 -9.03 -3.93
CA ASP A 126 13.11 -7.99 -4.03
C ASP A 126 12.46 -6.60 -3.86
N TYR A 127 11.30 -6.35 -4.48
CA TYR A 127 10.59 -5.08 -4.28
C TYR A 127 10.08 -4.88 -2.85
N LEU A 128 9.36 -5.85 -2.27
CA LEU A 128 8.80 -5.72 -0.92
C LEU A 128 9.90 -5.66 0.15
N VAL A 129 11.03 -6.33 -0.07
CA VAL A 129 12.18 -6.25 0.83
C VAL A 129 12.89 -4.92 0.66
N ASP A 130 13.31 -4.54 -0.54
CA ASP A 130 14.21 -3.40 -0.75
C ASP A 130 13.50 -2.04 -0.73
N GLU A 131 12.28 -1.97 -1.28
CA GLU A 131 11.52 -0.71 -1.44
C GLU A 131 10.49 -0.47 -0.33
N VAL A 132 10.10 -1.51 0.40
CA VAL A 132 9.11 -1.41 1.49
C VAL A 132 9.76 -1.68 2.84
N LEU A 133 10.27 -2.89 3.08
CA LEU A 133 10.75 -3.32 4.40
C LEU A 133 12.08 -2.68 4.80
N ALA A 134 13.04 -2.59 3.87
CA ALA A 134 14.38 -2.04 4.12
C ALA A 134 14.34 -0.51 4.35
N GLN A 135 13.33 0.17 3.80
CA GLN A 135 13.10 1.59 4.03
C GLN A 135 12.52 1.90 5.42
N GLN A 136 12.09 0.88 6.18
CA GLN A 136 11.51 1.10 7.50
C GLN A 136 12.58 1.29 8.58
N PRO A 137 12.31 2.17 9.57
CA PRO A 137 13.09 2.21 10.79
C PRO A 137 13.16 0.83 11.45
N GLU A 138 14.30 0.53 12.11
CA GLU A 138 14.53 -0.77 12.74
C GLU A 138 13.42 -1.21 13.71
N PRO A 139 12.83 -0.34 14.55
CA PRO A 139 11.75 -0.73 15.44
C PRO A 139 10.49 -1.20 14.69
N VAL A 140 10.16 -0.52 13.58
CA VAL A 140 8.99 -0.87 12.75
C VAL A 140 9.23 -2.20 12.05
N ARG A 141 10.42 -2.39 11.48
CA ARG A 141 10.80 -3.67 10.84
C ARG A 141 10.76 -4.83 11.83
N ALA A 142 11.26 -4.64 13.06
CA ALA A 142 11.22 -5.66 14.10
C ALA A 142 9.78 -6.02 14.48
N PHE A 143 8.90 -5.03 14.62
CA PHE A 143 7.48 -5.25 14.88
C PHE A 143 6.83 -6.10 13.78
N LEU A 144 6.99 -5.72 12.51
CA LEU A 144 6.44 -6.44 11.36
C LEU A 144 6.85 -7.92 11.34
N LEU A 145 8.15 -8.19 11.53
CA LEU A 145 8.68 -9.55 11.55
C LEU A 145 8.23 -10.36 12.77
N GLN A 146 8.07 -9.73 13.95
CA GLN A 146 7.60 -10.43 15.14
C GLN A 146 6.13 -10.80 15.03
N THR A 147 5.30 -9.95 14.42
CA THR A 147 3.86 -10.17 14.31
C THR A 147 3.44 -10.85 13.00
N SER A 148 4.38 -11.22 12.11
CA SER A 148 4.09 -11.90 10.83
C SER A 148 3.45 -13.26 11.00
N ILE A 149 3.67 -13.92 12.13
CA ILE A 149 3.04 -15.20 12.50
C ILE A 149 1.51 -15.10 12.71
N LEU A 150 0.95 -13.89 12.75
CA LEU A 150 -0.46 -13.65 13.03
C LEU A 150 -1.24 -13.42 11.74
N GLU A 151 -2.27 -14.25 11.50
CA GLU A 151 -3.22 -14.02 10.38
C GLU A 151 -4.05 -12.74 10.57
N ARG A 152 -4.33 -12.39 11.83
CA ARG A 152 -5.11 -11.21 12.22
C ARG A 152 -4.45 -10.53 13.40
N LEU A 153 -4.35 -9.21 13.31
CA LEU A 153 -3.65 -8.37 14.27
C LEU A 153 -4.64 -7.52 15.07
N THR A 154 -4.36 -7.39 16.36
CA THR A 154 -4.98 -6.42 17.26
C THR A 154 -3.89 -5.90 18.18
N GLY A 155 -4.05 -4.68 18.71
CA GLY A 155 -3.08 -4.11 19.65
C GLY A 155 -2.69 -5.08 20.78
N PRO A 156 -3.65 -5.62 21.55
CA PRO A 156 -3.34 -6.56 22.64
C PRO A 156 -2.65 -7.85 22.20
N LEU A 157 -2.90 -8.33 20.98
CA LEU A 157 -2.24 -9.52 20.45
C LEU A 157 -0.79 -9.21 20.03
N CYS A 158 -0.58 -8.06 19.39
CA CYS A 158 0.76 -7.57 19.07
C CYS A 158 1.58 -7.33 20.35
N ASP A 159 0.99 -6.75 21.39
CA ASP A 159 1.63 -6.57 22.70
C ASP A 159 2.09 -7.92 23.29
N ALA A 160 1.22 -8.93 23.23
CA ALA A 160 1.53 -10.26 23.74
C ALA A 160 2.67 -10.96 22.98
N VAL A 161 2.79 -10.74 21.66
CA VAL A 161 3.83 -11.36 20.81
C VAL A 161 5.16 -10.61 20.91
N THR A 162 5.11 -9.28 20.92
CA THR A 162 6.31 -8.41 20.91
C THR A 162 6.87 -8.15 22.31
N GLY A 163 6.06 -8.37 23.35
CA GLY A 163 6.39 -7.99 24.74
C GLY A 163 6.35 -6.48 24.99
N GLN A 164 5.82 -5.69 24.06
CA GLN A 164 5.64 -4.25 24.17
C GLN A 164 4.23 -3.90 24.69
N ALA A 165 3.94 -2.61 24.83
CA ALA A 165 2.63 -2.11 25.31
C ALA A 165 2.04 -1.01 24.40
N ASP A 166 2.52 -0.92 23.17
CA ASP A 166 2.17 0.11 22.19
C ASP A 166 1.67 -0.47 20.85
N GLY A 167 1.32 -1.76 20.80
CA GLY A 167 0.93 -2.46 19.57
C GLY A 167 -0.28 -1.85 18.86
N ALA A 168 -1.23 -1.27 19.62
CA ALA A 168 -2.34 -0.52 19.02
C ALA A 168 -1.87 0.74 18.27
N ALA A 169 -0.95 1.50 18.86
CA ALA A 169 -0.39 2.71 18.26
C ALA A 169 0.51 2.35 17.07
N GLN A 170 1.26 1.25 17.15
CA GLN A 170 2.06 0.75 16.03
C GLN A 170 1.18 0.34 14.84
N LEU A 171 0.09 -0.40 15.07
CA LEU A 171 -0.86 -0.75 14.00
C LEU A 171 -1.51 0.48 13.36
N GLU A 172 -1.88 1.49 14.16
CA GLU A 172 -2.44 2.73 13.63
C GLU A 172 -1.41 3.51 12.80
N ALA A 173 -0.14 3.53 13.22
CA ALA A 173 0.93 4.16 12.46
C ALA A 173 1.16 3.44 11.12
N LEU A 174 1.15 2.10 11.11
CA LEU A 174 1.28 1.29 9.89
C LEU A 174 0.13 1.51 8.90
N ASP A 175 -1.10 1.60 9.39
CA ASP A 175 -2.28 1.94 8.56
C ASP A 175 -2.14 3.35 7.95
N ARG A 176 -1.70 4.33 8.76
CA ARG A 176 -1.51 5.71 8.31
C ARG A 176 -0.38 5.91 7.32
N SER A 177 0.67 5.10 7.38
CA SER A 177 1.78 5.10 6.43
C SER A 177 1.55 4.19 5.22
N ASN A 178 0.35 3.61 5.11
CA ASN A 178 -0.05 2.71 4.03
C ASN A 178 0.90 1.51 3.87
N LEU A 179 1.45 1.00 4.98
CA LEU A 179 2.47 -0.04 4.99
C LEU A 179 1.86 -1.45 4.96
N PHE A 180 1.05 -1.72 3.93
CA PHE A 180 0.48 -3.05 3.66
C PHE A 180 -0.28 -3.68 4.85
N VAL A 181 -0.86 -2.83 5.72
CA VAL A 181 -1.78 -3.24 6.77
C VAL A 181 -3.18 -2.79 6.36
N THR A 182 -4.15 -3.71 6.40
CA THR A 182 -5.55 -3.43 6.03
C THR A 182 -6.44 -3.60 7.26
N PRO A 183 -7.26 -2.58 7.61
CA PRO A 183 -8.25 -2.72 8.69
C PRO A 183 -9.36 -3.68 8.27
N LEU A 184 -9.82 -4.48 9.22
CA LEU A 184 -10.90 -5.47 9.06
C LEU A 184 -12.22 -5.01 9.68
N ASP A 185 -12.22 -3.90 10.42
CA ASP A 185 -13.42 -3.30 11.00
C ASP A 185 -13.38 -1.77 10.92
N ASP A 186 -14.56 -1.13 10.92
CA ASP A 186 -14.69 0.34 10.88
C ASP A 186 -14.06 1.03 12.09
N ARG A 187 -13.87 0.28 13.18
CA ARG A 187 -13.26 0.76 14.43
C ARG A 187 -11.73 0.64 14.44
N ARG A 188 -11.12 0.11 13.39
CA ARG A 188 -9.66 -0.07 13.26
C ARG A 188 -9.04 -0.78 14.47
N ARG A 189 -9.70 -1.83 14.95
CA ARG A 189 -9.21 -2.68 16.06
C ARG A 189 -8.61 -3.98 15.55
N TRP A 190 -9.14 -4.46 14.43
CA TRP A 190 -8.67 -5.66 13.76
C TRP A 190 -8.00 -5.28 12.46
N PHE A 191 -6.85 -5.88 12.20
CA PHE A 191 -6.08 -5.67 10.99
C PHE A 191 -5.60 -7.01 10.43
N ARG A 192 -5.16 -6.99 9.19
CA ARG A 192 -4.35 -8.05 8.57
C ARG A 192 -3.23 -7.44 7.75
N TYR A 193 -2.16 -8.19 7.54
CA TYR A 193 -1.24 -7.86 6.46
C TYR A 193 -1.91 -8.10 5.10
N HIS A 194 -1.48 -7.32 4.11
CA HIS A 194 -1.75 -7.60 2.72
C HIS A 194 -1.13 -8.95 2.34
N GLN A 195 -1.83 -9.74 1.52
CA GLN A 195 -1.44 -11.13 1.26
C GLN A 195 0.02 -11.27 0.76
N LEU A 196 0.40 -10.55 -0.30
CA LEU A 196 1.79 -10.55 -0.79
C LEU A 196 2.83 -10.15 0.26
N PHE A 197 2.49 -9.24 1.16
CA PHE A 197 3.43 -8.78 2.18
C PHE A 197 3.56 -9.81 3.30
N ALA A 198 2.46 -10.45 3.69
CA ALA A 198 2.44 -11.54 4.66
C ALA A 198 3.29 -12.74 4.20
N ASP A 199 3.27 -13.08 2.90
CA ASP A 199 4.05 -14.19 2.35
C ASP A 199 5.57 -13.92 2.39
N VAL A 200 6.00 -12.66 2.46
CA VAL A 200 7.42 -12.24 2.45
C VAL A 200 7.99 -12.04 3.86
N LEU A 201 7.16 -11.73 4.86
CA LEU A 201 7.56 -11.50 6.25
C LEU A 201 7.87 -12.80 7.02
#